data_AF-A0A2A3TAX1-F1
#
_entry.id   AF-A0A2A3TAX1-F1
#
_cell.length_a   1.000
_cell.length_b   1.000
_cell.length_c   1.000
_cell.angle_alpha   90.00
_cell.angle_beta   90.00
_cell.angle_gamma   90.00
#
_symmetry.space_group_name_H-M   'P 1'
#
loop_
_entity.id
_entity.type
_entity.pdbx_description
1 polymer ?
#
loop_
_entity_poly.entity_id
_entity_poly.type
_entity_poly.pdbx_seq_one_letter_code
_entity_poly.pdbx_strand_id
1 'polypeptide(L)' 'MGFALIIISAIIGIITVSFDSLPKEAIMPLLAISGIGFVSGIVLVNYKAKHSKRDKGGFKRTNTKSWGA' A
#
# COMPACT_ATOMS: atom_id res chain seq x y z
N MET A 1 -4.24 4.18 7.53
CA MET A 1 -4.15 2.71 7.37
C MET A 1 -3.12 2.29 6.34
N GLY A 2 -3.28 2.57 5.04
CA GLY A 2 -2.29 2.13 4.02
C GLY A 2 -0.85 2.62 4.27
N PHE A 3 -0.67 3.90 4.61
CA PHE A 3 0.67 4.46 4.90
C PHE A 3 1.32 3.85 6.15
N ALA A 4 0.51 3.56 7.18
CA ALA A 4 0.97 2.91 8.40
C ALA A 4 1.45 1.47 8.13
N LEU A 5 0.74 0.73 7.26
CA LEU A 5 1.16 -0.60 6.80
C LEU A 5 2.52 -0.55 6.09
N ILE A 6 2.73 0.42 5.20
CA ILE A 6 4.02 0.61 4.50
C ILE A 6 5.15 0.81 5.51
N ILE A 7 4.97 1.72 6.47
CA ILE A 7 6.00 2.05 7.47
C ILE A 7 6.32 0.83 8.33
N ILE A 8 5.31 0.17 8.89
CA ILE A 8 5.50 -0.98 9.78
C ILE A 8 6.18 -2.13 9.01
N SER A 9 5.72 -2.44 7.80
CA SER A 9 6.32 -3.46 6.97
C SER A 9 7.76 -3.15 6.58
N ALA A 10 8.08 -1.88 6.29
CA ALA A 10 9.46 -1.47 5.98
C ALA A 10 10.39 -1.65 7.20
N ILE A 11 9.95 -1.22 8.39
CA ILE A 11 10.71 -1.37 9.64
C ILE A 11 10.97 -2.85 9.92
N ILE A 12 9.94 -3.71 9.83
CA ILE A 12 10.08 -5.15 10.06
C ILE A 12 11.05 -5.77 9.04
N GLY A 13 10.94 -5.39 7.76
CA GLY A 13 11.84 -5.85 6.71
C GLY A 13 13.30 -5.51 7.03
N ILE A 14 13.57 -4.24 7.36
CA ILE A 14 14.91 -3.76 7.72
C ILE A 14 15.45 -4.51 8.94
N ILE A 15 14.66 -4.65 10.01
CA ILE A 15 15.09 -5.40 11.20
C ILE A 15 15.42 -6.84 10.81
N THR A 16 14.60 -7.48 9.97
CA THR A 16 14.81 -8.88 9.56
C THR A 16 16.12 -9.08 8.81
N VAL A 17 16.52 -8.16 7.91
CA VAL A 17 17.83 -8.25 7.22
C VAL A 17 19.01 -7.75 8.05
N SER A 18 18.78 -6.91 9.06
CA SER A 18 19.84 -6.39 9.92
C SER A 18 20.09 -7.23 11.18
N PHE A 19 19.25 -8.23 11.46
CA PHE A 19 19.34 -9.03 12.67
C PHE A 19 19.98 -10.39 12.41
N ASP A 20 21.29 -10.47 12.64
CA ASP A 20 22.09 -11.68 12.37
C ASP A 20 21.77 -12.88 13.28
N SER A 21 21.05 -12.66 14.39
CA SER A 21 20.70 -13.70 15.35
C SER A 21 19.45 -14.51 14.95
N LEU A 22 18.79 -14.15 13.84
CA LEU A 22 17.62 -14.83 13.33
C LEU A 22 18.01 -16.15 12.66
N PRO A 23 17.31 -17.28 12.95
CA PRO A 23 17.51 -18.52 12.22
C PRO A 23 17.26 -18.31 10.72
N LYS A 24 18.12 -18.86 9.84
CA LYS A 24 17.97 -18.73 8.38
C LYS A 24 16.58 -19.13 7.87
N GLU A 25 16.02 -20.19 8.46
CA GLU A 25 14.67 -20.70 8.16
C GLU A 25 13.56 -19.69 8.48
N ALA A 26 13.79 -18.75 9.41
CA ALA A 26 12.82 -17.72 9.81
C ALA A 26 12.93 -16.44 8.97
N ILE A 27 14.10 -16.14 8.40
CA ILE A 27 14.34 -14.92 7.61
C ILE A 27 13.42 -14.85 6.39
N MET A 28 13.33 -15.93 5.61
CA MET A 28 12.53 -15.95 4.38
C MET A 28 11.02 -15.73 4.64
N PRO A 29 10.39 -16.46 5.58
CA PRO A 29 8.99 -16.22 5.95
C PRO A 29 8.72 -14.79 6.46
N LEU A 30 9.61 -14.24 7.29
CA LEU A 30 9.47 -12.88 7.80
C LEU A 30 9.53 -11.83 6.68
N LEU A 31 10.46 -11.98 5.74
CA LEU A 31 10.56 -11.12 4.56
C LEU A 31 9.36 -11.26 3.63
N ALA A 32 8.80 -12.46 3.48
CA ALA A 32 7.60 -12.68 2.69
C ALA A 32 6.40 -11.93 3.30
N ILE A 33 6.19 -12.06 4.61
CA ILE A 33 5.11 -11.37 5.33
C ILE A 33 5.31 -9.84 5.26
N SER A 34 6.52 -9.35 5.47
CA SER A 34 6.81 -7.92 5.39
C SER A 34 6.60 -7.39 3.98
N GLY A 35 7.04 -8.12 2.95
CA GLY A 35 6.82 -7.78 1.55
C GLY A 35 5.34 -7.70 1.17
N ILE A 36 4.54 -8.70 1.58
CA ILE A 36 3.08 -8.70 1.35
C ILE A 36 2.43 -7.48 2.01
N GLY A 37 2.78 -7.19 3.26
CA GLY A 37 2.26 -6.01 3.97
C GLY A 37 2.63 -4.69 3.29
N PHE A 38 3.86 -4.58 2.80
CA PHE A 38 4.35 -3.40 2.09
C PHE A 38 3.58 -3.17 0.79
N VAL A 39 3.48 -4.20 -0.06
CA VAL A 39 2.73 -4.13 -1.33
C VAL A 39 1.25 -3.84 -1.08
N SER A 40 0.64 -4.49 -0.08
CA SER A 40 -0.77 -4.25 0.29
C SER A 40 -0.98 -2.81 0.76
N GLY A 41 -0.04 -2.26 1.52
CA GLY A 41 -0.04 -0.85 1.94
C GLY A 41 -0.03 0.10 0.74
N ILE A 42 0.84 -0.14 -0.25
CA ILE A 42 0.90 0.62 -1.50
C ILE A 42 -0.43 0.55 -2.25
N VAL A 43 -0.99 -0.66 -2.42
CA VAL A 43 -2.28 -0.84 -3.10
C VAL A 43 -3.39 -0.07 -2.38
N LEU A 44 -3.45 -0.12 -1.05
CA LEU A 44 -4.45 0.60 -0.25
C LEU A 44 -4.31 2.12 -0.36
N VAL A 45 -3.08 2.65 -0.33
CA VAL A 45 -2.82 4.08 -0.52
C VAL A 45 -3.28 4.52 -1.92
N ASN A 46 -2.92 3.76 -2.95
CA ASN A 46 -3.31 4.07 -4.33
C ASN A 46 -4.81 3.95 -4.57
N TYR A 47 -5.43 2.90 -4.02
CA TYR A 47 -6.88 2.72 -4.09
C TYR A 47 -7.60 3.89 -3.42
N LYS A 48 -7.17 4.30 -2.23
CA LYS A 48 -7.68 5.50 -1.56
C LYS A 48 -7.39 6.75 -2.36
N ALA A 49 -6.23 6.94 -3.00
CA ALA A 49 -5.99 8.12 -3.82
C ALA A 49 -6.94 8.19 -5.04
N LYS A 50 -7.21 7.05 -5.67
CA LYS A 50 -8.09 6.94 -6.85
C LYS A 50 -9.58 7.06 -6.52
N HIS A 51 -10.00 6.51 -5.39
CA HIS A 51 -11.41 6.41 -4.97
C HIS A 51 -11.78 7.31 -3.79
N SER A 52 -10.81 7.98 -3.18
CA SER A 52 -11.10 9.10 -2.28
C SER A 52 -12.01 10.01 -3.09
N LYS A 53 -13.13 10.37 -2.45
CA LYS A 53 -13.90 11.53 -2.85
C LYS A 53 -12.94 12.72 -2.71
N ARG A 54 -12.03 12.86 -3.68
CA ARG A 54 -11.48 14.16 -4.00
C ARG A 54 -12.75 14.96 -4.14
N ASP A 55 -12.97 15.91 -3.23
CA ASP A 55 -13.59 17.15 -3.60
C ASP A 55 -12.87 17.53 -4.87
N LYS A 56 -13.48 17.13 -5.99
CA LYS A 56 -13.03 17.37 -7.34
C LYS A 56 -13.24 18.86 -7.48
N GLY A 57 -12.44 19.66 -6.79
CA GLY A 57 -12.55 21.10 -6.71
C GLY A 57 -12.58 21.60 -8.13
N GLY A 58 -13.77 21.94 -8.61
CA GLY A 58 -14.02 22.30 -9.99
C GLY A 58 -13.68 21.27 -11.08
N PHE A 59 -13.32 20.00 -10.78
CA PHE A 59 -13.07 19.01 -11.85
C PHE A 59 -14.41 18.54 -12.44
N LYS A 60 -14.93 19.39 -13.33
CA LYS A 60 -16.03 19.08 -14.24
C LYS A 60 -15.56 17.93 -15.13
N ARG A 61 -16.28 16.81 -15.10
CA ARG A 61 -16.12 15.77 -16.11
C ARG A 61 -16.36 16.42 -17.48
N THR A 62 -15.34 16.43 -18.35
CA THR A 62 -15.43 17.01 -19.71
C THR A 62 -16.28 16.17 -20.66
N ASN A 63 -16.73 14.99 -20.24
CA ASN A 63 -17.67 14.16 -20.98
C ASN A 63 -18.86 13.81 -20.08
N THR A 64 -19.89 14.65 -20.14
CA THR A 64 -21.24 14.36 -19.63
C THR A 64 -22.17 14.02 -20.79
N LYS A 65 -21.75 13.20 -21.77
CA LYS A 65 -22.72 12.63 -22.71
C LYS A 65 -23.62 11.69 -21.93
N SER A 66 -24.83 12.14 -21.61
CA SER A 66 -25.95 11.28 -21.26
C SER A 66 -26.32 10.48 -22.50
N TRP A 67 -25.78 9.26 -22.62
CA TRP A 67 -26.31 8.29 -23.55
C TRP A 67 -27.53 7.64 -22.88
N GLY A 68 -28.66 8.32 -22.98
CA GLY A 68 -29.94 7.90 -22.43
C GLY A 68 -30.98 8.98 -22.68
N ALA A 69 -32.05 8.58 -23.35
CA ALA A 69 -33.17 9.37 -23.86
C ALA A 69 -33.91 10.19 -22.80
#